data_AF-A0A6M3YC48-F1
#
_entry.id   AF-A0A6M3YC48-F1
#
_cell.length_a   1.000
_cell.length_b   1.000
_cell.length_c   1.000
_cell.angle_alpha   90.00
_cell.angle_beta   90.00
_cell.angle_gamma   90.00
#
_symmetry.space_group_name_H-M   'P 1'
#
loop_
_entity.id
_entity.type
_entity.pdbx_description
1 polymer ?
#
loop_
_entity_poly.entity_id
_entity_poly.type
_entity_poly.pdbx_seq_one_letter_code
_entity_poly.pdbx_strand_id
1 'polypeptide(L)'
;LVDLLEIQPTDEAIAERLTQIQVFLKEKSFEIDEKFAEKKRKLSTGDELTTGVLKVVKVYLAVKRRIQPGDKMAGRHGNKGVVSNILPVEDMPHDANGVPVDIVLNPLGVPSRMNVGQILETHLGMAAKGLGEEIDKMLKAQRTVLELRGFLDQIYNKVGGEQEDLDSLTDDEILVLSGNLRAGVPLATPVFDGAEES
;
A
#
# COMPACT_ATOMS: atom_id res chain seq x y z
N LEU A 1 14.97 -34.77 24.48
CA LEU A 1 15.07 -34.34 23.07
C LEU A 1 16.47 -34.72 22.64
N VAL A 2 16.61 -35.71 21.75
CA VAL A 2 17.93 -36.04 21.18
C VAL A 2 18.37 -34.81 20.40
N ASP A 3 19.54 -34.26 20.71
CA ASP A 3 20.09 -33.16 19.92
C ASP A 3 20.29 -33.70 18.50
N LEU A 4 19.52 -33.15 17.55
CA LEU A 4 19.48 -33.61 16.16
C LEU A 4 20.87 -33.63 15.49
N LEU A 5 21.82 -32.90 16.09
CA LEU A 5 23.20 -32.73 15.67
C LEU A 5 24.11 -33.89 16.11
N GLU A 6 23.72 -34.74 17.07
CA GLU A 6 24.53 -35.89 17.52
C GLU A 6 24.32 -37.15 16.66
N ILE A 7 23.41 -37.09 15.69
CA ILE A 7 23.10 -38.20 14.79
C ILE A 7 24.25 -38.36 13.79
N GLN A 8 24.80 -39.57 13.69
CA GLN A 8 25.80 -39.93 12.67
C GLN A 8 25.09 -40.59 11.47
N PRO A 9 24.83 -39.85 10.38
CA PRO A 9 24.23 -40.43 9.19
C PRO A 9 25.22 -41.36 8.48
N THR A 10 24.70 -42.41 7.86
CA THR A 10 25.48 -43.41 7.10
C THR A 10 26.01 -42.87 5.76
N ASP A 11 25.39 -41.79 5.25
CA ASP A 11 25.77 -41.11 4.01
C ASP A 11 26.80 -40.00 4.29
N GLU A 12 27.96 -40.11 3.64
CA GLU A 12 29.12 -39.23 3.79
C GLU A 12 28.80 -37.76 3.43
N ALA A 13 27.96 -37.54 2.40
CA ALA A 13 27.57 -36.19 1.98
C ALA A 13 26.66 -35.50 3.03
N ILE A 14 25.85 -36.28 3.76
CA ILE A 14 24.99 -35.78 4.82
C ILE A 14 25.83 -35.49 6.08
N ALA A 15 26.81 -36.35 6.38
CA ALA A 15 27.72 -36.16 7.51
C ALA A 15 28.54 -34.86 7.38
N GLU A 16 29.04 -34.55 6.18
CA GLU A 16 29.78 -33.32 5.91
C GLU A 16 28.90 -32.08 6.09
N ARG A 17 27.67 -32.09 5.56
CA ARG A 17 26.70 -30.98 5.73
C ARG A 17 26.31 -30.78 7.19
N LEU A 18 26.08 -31.85 7.96
CA LEU A 18 25.79 -31.75 9.39
C LEU A 18 26.94 -31.11 10.15
N THR A 19 28.19 -31.45 9.80
CA THR A 19 29.39 -30.87 10.42
C THR A 19 29.50 -29.38 10.11
N GLN A 20 29.28 -28.97 8.85
CA GLN A 20 29.25 -27.56 8.45
C GLN A 20 28.14 -26.78 9.19
N ILE A 21 26.94 -27.37 9.32
CA ILE A 21 25.83 -26.78 10.07
C ILE A 21 26.18 -26.65 11.55
N GLN A 22 26.82 -27.65 12.17
CA GLN A 22 27.26 -27.58 13.56
C GLN A 22 28.26 -26.44 13.79
N VAL A 23 29.23 -26.27 12.88
CA VAL A 23 30.22 -25.18 12.96
C VAL A 23 29.50 -23.83 12.82
N PHE A 24 28.64 -23.68 11.82
CA PHE A 24 27.85 -22.47 11.62
C PHE A 24 26.97 -22.13 12.83
N LEU A 25 26.30 -23.12 13.43
CA LEU A 25 25.47 -22.93 14.62
C LEU A 25 26.31 -22.51 15.84
N LYS A 26 27.50 -23.08 16.02
CA LYS A 26 28.43 -22.67 17.09
C LYS A 26 28.90 -21.23 16.91
N GLU A 27 29.28 -20.85 15.70
CA GLU A 27 29.67 -19.47 15.38
C GLU A 27 28.51 -18.49 15.59
N LYS A 28 27.29 -18.86 15.15
CA LYS A 28 26.09 -18.03 15.37
C LYS A 28 25.69 -17.94 16.83
N SER A 29 25.84 -19.02 17.61
CA SER A 29 25.60 -18.99 19.06
C SER A 29 26.56 -17.99 19.73
N PHE A 30 27.85 -18.06 19.38
CA PHE A 30 28.84 -17.13 19.91
C PHE A 30 28.52 -15.67 19.54
N GLU A 31 28.15 -15.41 18.29
CA GLU A 31 27.76 -14.06 17.83
C GLU A 31 26.52 -13.54 18.57
N ILE A 32 25.54 -14.40 18.85
CA ILE A 32 24.34 -14.05 19.63
C ILE A 32 24.72 -13.73 21.08
N ASP A 33 25.58 -14.55 21.69
CA ASP A 33 26.03 -14.37 23.07
C ASP A 33 26.82 -13.06 23.23
N GLU A 34 27.67 -12.72 22.26
CA GLU A 34 28.41 -11.46 22.23
C GLU A 34 27.46 -10.25 22.14
N LYS A 35 26.51 -10.27 21.19
CA LYS A 35 25.49 -9.21 21.04
C LYS A 35 24.61 -9.10 22.29
N PHE A 36 24.30 -10.22 22.94
CA PHE A 36 23.53 -10.24 24.18
C PHE A 36 24.32 -9.60 25.33
N ALA A 37 25.59 -9.98 25.49
CA ALA A 37 26.49 -9.39 26.48
C ALA A 37 26.65 -7.88 26.28
N GLU A 38 26.78 -7.42 25.03
CA GLU A 38 26.87 -6.01 24.70
C GLU A 38 25.59 -5.24 25.07
N LYS A 39 24.41 -5.76 24.70
CA LYS A 39 23.11 -5.16 25.07
C LYS A 39 22.92 -5.11 26.59
N LYS A 40 23.30 -6.17 27.29
CA LYS A 40 23.25 -6.24 28.76
C LYS A 40 24.14 -5.17 29.39
N ARG A 41 25.37 -4.99 28.87
CA ARG A 41 26.27 -3.93 29.33
C ARG A 41 25.65 -2.56 29.13
N LYS A 42 25.11 -2.29 27.94
CA LYS A 42 24.47 -1.00 27.61
C LYS A 42 23.27 -0.69 28.52
N LEU A 43 22.48 -1.70 28.91
CA LEU A 43 21.33 -1.51 29.80
C LEU A 43 21.73 -1.30 31.26
N SER A 44 22.82 -1.94 31.73
CA SER A 44 23.30 -1.81 33.11
C SER A 44 24.09 -0.54 33.36
N THR A 45 24.78 -0.01 32.34
CA THR A 45 25.43 1.29 32.42
C THR A 45 24.36 2.38 32.46
N GLY A 46 24.43 3.29 33.44
CA GLY A 46 23.52 4.42 33.51
C GLY A 46 23.67 5.36 32.31
N ASP A 47 22.56 5.95 31.87
CA ASP A 47 22.58 6.95 30.80
C ASP A 47 23.32 8.23 31.26
N GLU A 48 24.04 8.87 30.34
CA GLU A 48 24.62 10.18 30.59
C GLU A 48 23.51 11.23 30.68
N LEU A 49 23.37 11.85 31.86
CA LEU A 49 22.41 12.92 32.12
C LEU A 49 23.13 14.28 32.12
N THR A 50 22.40 15.33 31.74
CA THR A 50 22.89 16.72 31.84
C THR A 50 23.17 17.12 33.28
N THR A 51 24.20 17.93 33.51
CA THR A 51 24.60 18.40 34.85
C THR A 51 23.41 18.97 35.64
N GLY A 52 23.18 18.46 36.84
CA GLY A 52 22.08 18.86 37.73
C GLY A 52 20.79 18.03 37.58
N VAL A 53 20.71 17.10 36.63
CA VAL A 53 19.56 16.19 36.47
C VAL A 53 19.84 14.84 37.11
N LEU A 54 18.97 14.43 38.04
CA LEU A 54 19.11 13.15 38.77
C LEU A 54 18.44 11.96 38.05
N LYS A 55 17.27 12.19 37.43
CA LYS A 55 16.49 11.17 36.69
C LYS A 55 15.68 11.82 35.58
N VAL A 56 15.51 11.10 34.47
CA VAL A 56 14.64 11.51 33.35
C VAL A 56 13.58 10.44 33.12
N VAL A 57 12.33 10.84 32.96
CA VAL A 57 11.22 9.96 32.60
C VAL A 57 10.66 10.42 31.25
N LYS A 58 10.73 9.57 30.24
CA LYS A 58 10.12 9.82 28.92
C LYS A 58 8.78 9.11 28.85
N VAL A 59 7.71 9.87 28.67
CA VAL A 59 6.35 9.34 28.49
C VAL A 59 5.94 9.52 27.03
N TYR A 60 5.67 8.40 26.34
CA TYR A 60 5.19 8.42 24.97
C TYR A 60 3.67 8.28 24.97
N LEU A 61 2.96 9.28 24.46
CA LEU A 61 1.51 9.27 24.32
C LEU A 61 1.13 9.25 22.84
N ALA A 62 0.44 8.19 22.41
CA ALA A 62 -0.13 8.10 21.07
C ALA A 62 -1.58 8.57 21.10
N VAL A 63 -1.92 9.55 20.26
CA VAL A 63 -3.29 10.08 20.13
C VAL A 63 -3.73 9.99 18.67
N LYS A 64 -4.91 9.41 18.43
CA LYS A 64 -5.56 9.44 17.11
C LYS A 64 -6.36 10.74 16.99
N ARG A 65 -5.92 11.65 16.12
CA ARG A 65 -6.66 12.88 15.82
C ARG A 65 -7.67 12.62 14.69
N ARG A 66 -8.86 13.20 14.81
CA ARG A 66 -9.90 13.15 13.78
C ARG A 66 -9.85 14.44 12.95
N ILE A 67 -10.37 14.39 11.73
CA ILE A 67 -10.53 15.58 10.90
C ILE A 67 -11.58 16.50 11.51
N GLN A 68 -11.31 17.80 11.49
CA GLN A 68 -12.20 18.82 12.07
C GLN A 68 -12.25 20.07 11.18
N PRO A 69 -13.35 20.86 11.25
CA PRO A 69 -13.39 22.19 10.66
C PRO A 69 -12.18 23.03 11.09
N GLY A 70 -11.56 23.73 10.14
CA GLY A 70 -10.31 24.46 10.36
C GLY A 70 -9.03 23.68 10.01
N ASP A 71 -9.11 22.37 9.78
CA ASP A 71 -7.95 21.61 9.30
C ASP A 71 -7.58 22.00 7.86
N LYS A 72 -6.28 22.03 7.57
CA LYS A 72 -5.75 22.39 6.25
C LYS A 72 -5.53 21.14 5.41
N MET A 73 -6.09 21.15 4.20
CA MET A 73 -5.97 20.08 3.20
C MET A 73 -5.33 20.63 1.92
N ALA A 74 -4.65 19.76 1.18
CA ALA A 74 -4.04 20.11 -0.10
C ALA A 74 -4.15 18.94 -1.09
N GLY A 75 -4.37 19.26 -2.37
CA GLY A 75 -4.31 18.30 -3.47
C GLY A 75 -2.92 18.27 -4.13
N ARG A 76 -2.73 17.26 -5.00
CA ARG A 76 -1.47 17.03 -5.74
C ARG A 76 -1.15 18.12 -6.76
N HIS A 77 -2.17 18.83 -7.24
CA HIS A 77 -2.04 19.92 -8.23
C HIS A 77 -1.91 21.32 -7.60
N GLY A 78 -1.43 21.39 -6.35
CA GLY A 78 -1.12 22.66 -5.66
C GLY A 78 -2.34 23.42 -5.13
N ASN A 79 -3.56 22.91 -5.30
CA ASN A 79 -4.75 23.44 -4.66
C ASN A 79 -4.69 23.21 -3.15
N LYS A 80 -4.89 24.27 -2.36
CA LYS A 80 -4.86 24.25 -0.89
C LYS A 80 -6.17 24.85 -0.37
N GLY A 81 -6.72 24.26 0.68
CA GLY A 81 -7.97 24.69 1.30
C GLY A 81 -7.99 24.40 2.80
N VAL A 82 -8.94 25.02 3.49
CA VAL A 82 -9.26 24.72 4.89
C VAL A 82 -10.64 24.08 4.89
N VAL A 83 -10.83 23.03 5.69
CA VAL A 83 -12.14 22.38 5.86
C VAL A 83 -13.11 23.39 6.45
N SER A 84 -14.13 23.79 5.69
CA SER A 84 -15.13 24.77 6.14
C SER A 84 -16.07 24.13 7.15
N ASN A 85 -16.90 23.18 6.70
CA ASN A 85 -17.91 22.50 7.49
C ASN A 85 -17.91 21.01 7.13
N ILE A 86 -18.38 20.14 8.04
CA ILE A 86 -18.65 18.73 7.80
C ILE A 86 -20.18 18.57 7.77
N LEU A 87 -20.73 18.19 6.62
CA LEU A 87 -22.17 18.05 6.44
C LEU A 87 -22.63 16.60 6.67
N PRO A 88 -23.88 16.39 7.12
CA PRO A 88 -24.53 15.10 7.05
C PRO A 88 -24.64 14.57 5.61
N VAL A 89 -24.75 13.25 5.45
CA VAL A 89 -24.75 12.61 4.12
C VAL A 89 -25.99 12.96 3.30
N GLU A 90 -27.12 13.18 3.98
CA GLU A 90 -28.40 13.57 3.40
C GLU A 90 -28.40 14.96 2.75
N ASP A 91 -27.50 15.85 3.18
CA ASP A 91 -27.37 17.21 2.63
C ASP A 91 -26.40 17.26 1.44
N MET A 92 -25.67 16.17 1.18
CA MET A 92 -24.69 16.12 0.10
C MET A 92 -25.36 15.91 -1.27
N PRO A 93 -24.89 16.57 -2.33
CA PRO A 93 -25.31 16.25 -3.69
C PRO A 93 -25.03 14.76 -4.01
N HIS A 94 -25.94 14.14 -4.74
CA HIS A 94 -25.85 12.72 -5.12
C HIS A 94 -26.08 12.52 -6.62
N ASP A 95 -25.60 11.38 -7.12
CA ASP A 95 -25.79 10.98 -8.51
C ASP A 95 -27.18 10.35 -8.75
N ALA A 96 -27.46 9.95 -10.00
CA ALA A 96 -28.72 9.32 -10.38
C ALA A 96 -28.98 7.96 -9.68
N ASN A 97 -27.93 7.33 -9.13
CA ASN A 97 -28.01 6.08 -8.38
C ASN A 97 -28.12 6.33 -6.86
N GLY A 98 -28.15 7.59 -6.42
CA GLY A 98 -28.23 7.98 -5.01
C GLY A 98 -26.89 7.94 -4.26
N VAL A 99 -25.76 7.86 -4.96
CA VAL A 99 -24.42 7.89 -4.35
C VAL A 99 -24.04 9.33 -4.04
N PRO A 100 -23.87 9.71 -2.76
CA PRO A 100 -23.48 11.07 -2.37
C PRO A 100 -22.00 11.34 -2.67
N VAL A 101 -21.68 12.61 -2.94
CA VAL A 101 -20.29 13.08 -3.11
C VAL A 101 -19.63 13.29 -1.75
N ASP A 102 -18.34 12.97 -1.63
CA ASP A 102 -17.59 13.16 -0.37
C ASP A 102 -17.05 14.59 -0.18
N ILE A 103 -16.60 15.24 -1.26
CA ILE A 103 -15.93 16.56 -1.23
C ILE A 103 -16.45 17.45 -2.35
N VAL A 104 -16.84 18.68 -2.01
CA VAL A 104 -17.22 19.72 -2.98
C VAL A 104 -16.12 20.77 -3.07
N LEU A 105 -15.59 20.97 -4.28
CA LEU A 105 -14.56 21.96 -4.57
C LEU A 105 -15.13 23.13 -5.38
N ASN A 106 -14.60 24.34 -5.16
CA ASN A 106 -14.98 25.51 -5.92
C ASN A 106 -14.26 25.52 -7.30
N PRO A 107 -14.99 25.53 -8.43
CA PRO A 107 -14.39 25.49 -9.77
C PRO A 107 -13.62 26.76 -10.13
N LEU A 108 -13.91 27.91 -9.50
CA LEU A 108 -13.27 29.19 -9.83
C LEU A 108 -11.76 29.20 -9.58
N GLY A 109 -11.27 28.30 -8.71
CA GLY A 109 -9.85 28.18 -8.43
C GLY A 109 -9.04 27.58 -9.58
N VAL A 110 -9.68 26.87 -10.52
CA VAL A 110 -8.99 26.16 -11.60
C VAL A 110 -8.53 27.12 -12.71
N PRO A 111 -9.41 27.94 -13.32
CA PRO A 111 -8.99 28.83 -14.40
C PRO A 111 -7.99 29.88 -13.92
N SER A 112 -8.16 30.39 -12.70
CA SER A 112 -7.29 31.43 -12.14
C SER A 112 -5.85 30.95 -11.88
N ARG A 113 -5.65 29.65 -11.61
CA ARG A 113 -4.32 29.08 -11.32
C ARG A 113 -3.76 28.25 -12.46
N MET A 114 -4.53 28.08 -13.54
CA MET A 114 -4.17 27.27 -14.71
C MET A 114 -3.74 25.83 -14.38
N ASN A 115 -4.27 25.25 -13.30
CA ASN A 115 -3.97 23.87 -12.89
C ASN A 115 -5.00 22.88 -13.46
N VAL A 116 -5.03 22.78 -14.79
CA VAL A 116 -5.97 21.95 -15.56
C VAL A 116 -5.81 20.45 -15.23
N GLY A 117 -4.60 20.02 -14.87
CA GLY A 117 -4.31 18.62 -14.54
C GLY A 117 -5.21 18.00 -13.47
N GLN A 118 -5.75 18.79 -12.53
CA GLN A 118 -6.68 18.25 -11.52
C GLN A 118 -8.02 17.79 -12.13
N ILE A 119 -8.45 18.42 -13.24
CA ILE A 119 -9.67 18.03 -13.95
C ILE A 119 -9.41 16.72 -14.70
N LEU A 120 -8.26 16.62 -15.37
CA LEU A 120 -7.84 15.40 -16.05
C LEU A 120 -7.71 14.23 -15.05
N GLU A 121 -7.08 14.46 -13.89
CA GLU A 121 -7.01 13.50 -12.79
C GLU A 121 -8.40 13.07 -12.33
N THR A 122 -9.34 14.01 -12.21
CA THR A 122 -10.72 13.71 -11.80
C THR A 122 -11.45 12.83 -12.82
N HIS A 123 -11.33 13.14 -14.12
CA HIS A 123 -11.92 12.31 -15.18
C HIS A 123 -11.31 10.90 -15.22
N LEU A 124 -9.97 10.82 -15.16
CA LEU A 124 -9.25 9.55 -15.17
C LEU A 124 -9.59 8.71 -13.93
N GLY A 125 -9.70 9.33 -12.76
CA GLY A 125 -10.13 8.68 -11.52
C GLY A 125 -11.56 8.17 -11.59
N MET A 126 -12.47 8.90 -12.24
CA MET A 126 -13.85 8.45 -12.46
C MET A 126 -13.93 7.26 -13.40
N ALA A 127 -13.14 7.25 -14.48
CA ALA A 127 -13.01 6.10 -15.37
C ALA A 127 -12.44 4.88 -14.63
N ALA A 128 -11.36 5.05 -13.87
CA ALA A 128 -10.75 4.00 -13.06
C ALA A 128 -11.72 3.37 -12.05
N LYS A 129 -12.52 4.20 -11.37
CA LYS A 129 -13.57 3.73 -10.44
C LYS A 129 -14.65 2.94 -11.19
N GLY A 130 -15.12 3.45 -12.33
CA GLY A 130 -16.12 2.77 -13.16
C GLY A 130 -15.65 1.39 -13.66
N LEU A 131 -14.38 1.26 -14.06
CA LEU A 131 -13.79 -0.03 -14.41
C LEU A 131 -13.79 -1.00 -13.22
N GLY A 132 -13.42 -0.53 -12.03
CA GLY A 132 -13.45 -1.34 -10.80
C GLY A 132 -14.86 -1.81 -10.42
N GLU A 133 -15.86 -0.93 -10.56
CA GLU A 133 -17.26 -1.27 -10.34
C GLU A 133 -17.76 -2.34 -11.32
N GLU A 134 -17.32 -2.30 -12.58
CA GLU A 134 -17.67 -3.33 -13.57
C GLU A 134 -17.01 -4.68 -13.24
N ILE A 135 -15.73 -4.68 -12.83
CA ILE A 135 -15.05 -5.89 -12.33
C ILE A 135 -15.80 -6.47 -11.12
N ASP A 136 -16.20 -5.63 -10.17
CA ASP A 136 -16.95 -6.06 -8.98
C ASP A 136 -18.31 -6.66 -9.35
N LYS A 137 -19.03 -6.10 -10.32
CA LYS A 137 -20.27 -6.69 -10.85
C LYS A 137 -20.02 -8.05 -11.48
N MET A 138 -18.97 -8.20 -12.30
CA MET A 138 -18.62 -9.48 -12.93
C MET A 138 -18.29 -10.56 -11.89
N LEU A 139 -17.55 -10.20 -10.84
CA LEU A 139 -17.21 -11.11 -9.75
C LEU A 139 -18.44 -11.51 -8.91
N LYS A 140 -19.32 -10.56 -8.61
CA LYS A 140 -20.59 -10.84 -7.90
C LYS A 140 -21.53 -11.72 -8.72
N ALA A 141 -21.54 -11.56 -10.04
CA ALA A 141 -22.30 -12.39 -10.96
C ALA A 141 -21.68 -13.79 -11.18
N GLN A 142 -20.52 -14.09 -10.57
CA GLN A 142 -19.79 -15.35 -10.74
C GLN A 142 -19.54 -15.71 -12.21
N ARG A 143 -19.19 -14.69 -13.03
CA ARG A 143 -18.85 -14.90 -14.44
C ARG A 143 -17.62 -15.79 -14.59
N THR A 144 -17.48 -16.39 -15.76
CA THR A 144 -16.37 -17.29 -16.05
C THR A 144 -15.03 -16.54 -16.03
N VAL A 145 -13.95 -17.24 -15.64
CA VAL A 145 -12.59 -16.65 -15.61
C VAL A 145 -12.18 -16.16 -17.01
N LEU A 146 -12.66 -16.82 -18.06
CA LEU A 146 -12.41 -16.44 -19.45
C LEU A 146 -13.03 -15.08 -19.80
N GLU A 147 -14.24 -14.77 -19.30
CA GLU A 147 -14.85 -13.45 -19.47
C GLU A 147 -14.08 -12.37 -18.70
N LEU A 148 -13.63 -12.65 -17.48
CA LEU A 148 -12.80 -11.73 -16.69
C LEU A 148 -11.47 -11.44 -17.39
N ARG A 149 -10.79 -12.49 -17.86
CA ARG A 149 -9.53 -12.37 -18.60
C ARG A 149 -9.71 -11.54 -19.89
N GLY A 150 -10.80 -11.78 -20.63
CA GLY A 150 -11.14 -10.98 -21.80
C GLY A 150 -11.41 -9.51 -21.48
N PHE A 151 -12.07 -9.22 -20.36
CA PHE A 151 -12.29 -7.84 -19.92
C PHE A 151 -10.99 -7.15 -19.47
N LEU A 152 -10.12 -7.86 -18.74
CA LEU A 152 -8.81 -7.35 -18.36
C LEU A 152 -7.94 -7.07 -19.60
N ASP A 153 -7.98 -7.93 -20.62
CA ASP A 153 -7.27 -7.68 -21.90
C ASP A 153 -7.79 -6.39 -22.58
N GLN A 154 -9.10 -6.14 -22.54
CA GLN A 154 -9.66 -4.89 -23.05
C GLN A 154 -9.14 -3.67 -22.30
N ILE A 155 -9.02 -3.74 -20.97
CA ILE A 155 -8.54 -2.63 -20.14
C ILE A 155 -7.05 -2.37 -20.39
N TYR A 156 -6.21 -3.41 -20.26
CA TYR A 156 -4.75 -3.26 -20.29
C TYR A 156 -4.20 -3.11 -21.71
N ASN A 157 -4.70 -3.89 -22.68
CA ASN A 157 -4.03 -4.03 -23.97
C ASN A 157 -4.72 -3.27 -25.12
N LYS A 158 -5.98 -2.82 -24.97
CA LYS A 158 -6.74 -2.17 -26.07
C LYS A 158 -6.87 -0.65 -25.98
N VAL A 159 -6.69 -0.07 -24.79
CA VAL A 159 -6.82 1.39 -24.59
C VAL A 159 -5.50 2.12 -24.91
N GLY A 160 -4.37 1.41 -24.96
CA GLY A 160 -3.03 1.95 -25.21
C GLY A 160 -2.10 1.75 -24.00
N GLY A 161 -0.81 2.08 -24.15
CA GLY A 161 0.21 1.88 -23.10
C GLY A 161 1.02 0.60 -23.27
N GLU A 162 1.68 0.18 -22.19
CA GLU A 162 2.47 -1.05 -22.15
C GLU A 162 1.55 -2.28 -22.21
N GLN A 163 1.95 -3.27 -23.01
CA GLN A 163 1.18 -4.49 -23.19
C GLN A 163 1.52 -5.47 -22.06
N GLU A 164 0.49 -5.97 -21.39
CA GLU A 164 0.62 -6.90 -20.27
C GLU A 164 0.29 -8.34 -20.72
N ASP A 165 1.14 -9.28 -20.33
CA ASP A 165 0.93 -10.71 -20.62
C ASP A 165 0.07 -11.36 -19.53
N LEU A 166 -1.24 -11.27 -19.72
CA LEU A 166 -2.21 -11.90 -18.83
C LEU A 166 -2.20 -13.43 -18.92
N ASP A 167 -1.78 -14.01 -20.04
CA ASP A 167 -1.78 -15.46 -20.26
C ASP A 167 -0.72 -16.19 -19.41
N SER A 168 0.29 -15.46 -18.94
CA SER A 168 1.25 -15.94 -17.95
C SER A 168 0.61 -16.26 -16.58
N LEU A 169 -0.55 -15.65 -16.27
CA LEU A 169 -1.23 -15.79 -14.99
C LEU A 169 -2.20 -16.97 -14.96
N THR A 170 -2.15 -17.72 -13.87
CA THR A 170 -3.12 -18.78 -13.58
C THR A 170 -4.52 -18.23 -13.28
N ASP A 171 -5.53 -19.08 -13.38
CA ASP A 171 -6.92 -18.66 -13.16
C ASP A 171 -7.17 -18.17 -11.73
N ASP A 172 -6.51 -18.78 -10.74
CA ASP A 172 -6.57 -18.32 -9.35
C ASP A 172 -5.93 -16.94 -9.17
N GLU A 173 -4.80 -16.68 -9.85
CA GLU A 173 -4.14 -15.37 -9.84
C GLU A 173 -5.00 -14.29 -10.50
N ILE A 174 -5.71 -14.60 -11.59
CA ILE A 174 -6.66 -13.69 -12.23
C ILE A 174 -7.82 -13.34 -11.28
N LEU A 175 -8.32 -14.31 -10.52
CA LEU A 175 -9.37 -14.05 -9.53
C LEU A 175 -8.87 -13.16 -8.39
N VAL A 176 -7.65 -13.39 -7.90
CA VAL A 176 -7.02 -12.55 -6.88
C VAL A 176 -6.79 -11.14 -7.40
N LEU A 177 -6.24 -11.00 -8.62
CA LEU A 177 -6.03 -9.72 -9.28
C LEU A 177 -7.34 -8.95 -9.42
N SER A 178 -8.36 -9.60 -9.97
CA SER A 178 -9.71 -9.01 -10.12
C SER A 178 -10.30 -8.61 -8.77
N GLY A 179 -10.05 -9.42 -7.72
CA GLY A 179 -10.42 -9.10 -6.34
C GLY A 179 -9.79 -7.81 -5.81
N ASN A 180 -8.52 -7.58 -6.13
CA ASN A 180 -7.79 -6.37 -5.74
C ASN A 180 -8.25 -5.13 -6.52
N LEU A 181 -8.70 -5.30 -7.76
CA LEU A 181 -9.11 -4.20 -8.66
C LEU A 181 -10.55 -3.70 -8.45
N ARG A 182 -11.33 -4.31 -7.53
CA ARG A 182 -12.74 -3.96 -7.27
C ARG A 182 -12.96 -2.50 -6.86
N ALA A 183 -12.00 -1.91 -6.16
CA ALA A 183 -12.10 -0.52 -5.70
C ALA A 183 -11.75 0.51 -6.81
N GLY A 184 -11.21 0.04 -7.94
CA GLY A 184 -10.76 0.87 -9.04
C GLY A 184 -9.48 0.31 -9.66
N VAL A 185 -9.35 0.46 -10.98
CA VAL A 185 -8.14 0.06 -11.70
C VAL A 185 -7.08 1.15 -11.56
N PRO A 186 -5.89 0.86 -10.99
CA PRO A 186 -4.84 1.85 -10.88
C PRO A 186 -4.29 2.18 -12.28
N LEU A 187 -4.16 3.47 -12.57
CA LEU A 187 -3.65 3.97 -13.84
C LEU A 187 -2.32 4.70 -13.58
N ALA A 188 -1.38 4.54 -14.51
CA ALA A 188 -0.06 5.17 -14.45
C ALA A 188 0.11 6.11 -15.64
N THR A 189 0.36 7.39 -15.35
CA THR A 189 0.68 8.41 -16.35
C THR A 189 2.05 9.00 -16.03
N PRO A 190 3.06 8.81 -16.90
CA PRO A 190 4.37 9.46 -16.77
C PRO A 190 4.25 10.99 -16.72
N VAL A 191 5.28 11.65 -16.19
CA VAL A 191 5.27 13.12 -15.97
C VAL A 191 5.27 13.90 -17.29
N PHE A 192 5.96 13.39 -18.32
CA PHE A 192 6.13 14.10 -19.60
C PHE A 192 5.43 13.42 -20.77
N ASP A 193 5.40 12.08 -20.80
CA ASP A 193 4.73 11.28 -21.84
C ASP A 193 3.48 10.60 -21.25
N GLY A 194 2.51 11.41 -20.82
CA GLY A 194 1.28 10.97 -20.16
C GLY A 194 0.17 10.53 -21.12
N ALA A 195 -0.99 10.20 -20.56
CA ALA A 195 -2.20 9.92 -21.36
C ALA A 195 -2.61 11.15 -22.18
N GLU A 196 -2.98 10.94 -23.44
CA GLU A 196 -3.41 12.01 -24.33
C GLU A 196 -4.81 12.53 -23.99
N GLU A 197 -5.04 13.81 -24.28
CA GLU A 197 -6.37 14.43 -24.24
C GLU A 197 -7.04 14.23 -25.61
N SER A 198 -8.06 13.38 -25.69
CA SER A 198 -8.88 13.17 -26.90
C SER A 198 -10.32 13.63 -26.71
#